data_AF-A0A833WN08-F1
#
_entry.id   AF-A0A833WN08-F1
#
_cell.length_a   1.000
_cell.length_b   1.000
_cell.length_c   1.000
_cell.angle_alpha   90.00
_cell.angle_beta   90.00
_cell.angle_gamma   90.00
#
_symmetry.space_group_name_H-M   'P 1'
#
loop_
_entity.id
_entity.type
_entity.pdbx_description
1 polymer ?
#
loop_
_entity_poly.entity_id
_entity_poly.type
_entity_poly.pdbx_seq_one_letter_code
_entity_poly.pdbx_strand_id
1 'polypeptide(L)'
;QLKQRTKPRLANMENGEVPENANENCPGPRSESAGKSDACQGCPNQEVCATTPKGPDPDLVVIAERMASVKHKMLVLSGKGGVGKSTFSAQLSFALGAMDFQVGLLDILIFVARAFQRCLA
;
A
#
# COMPACT_ATOMS: atom_id res chain seq x y z
N GLN A 1 -11.47 -25.99 22.35
CA GLN A 1 -12.10 -24.66 22.29
C GLN A 1 -11.03 -23.57 22.16
N LEU A 2 -10.38 -23.47 21.00
CA LEU A 2 -9.30 -22.50 20.79
C LEU A 2 -9.51 -21.79 19.46
N LYS A 3 -10.07 -20.57 19.51
CA LYS A 3 -10.20 -19.70 18.33
C LYS A 3 -9.97 -18.24 18.73
N GLN A 4 -8.83 -17.95 19.34
CA GLN A 4 -8.28 -16.60 19.27
C GLN A 4 -7.65 -16.43 17.88
N ARG A 5 -8.50 -16.15 16.89
CA ARG A 5 -8.05 -15.52 15.64
C ARG A 5 -7.52 -14.15 16.03
N THR A 6 -6.22 -14.03 16.22
CA THR A 6 -5.53 -12.74 16.25
C THR A 6 -5.76 -12.09 14.88
N LYS A 7 -6.77 -11.22 14.81
CA LYS A 7 -6.90 -10.23 13.74
C LYS A 7 -5.55 -9.50 13.69
N PRO A 8 -4.83 -9.45 12.56
CA PRO A 8 -3.75 -8.49 12.44
C PRO A 8 -4.38 -7.11 12.61
N ARG A 9 -3.99 -6.46 13.70
CA ARG A 9 -4.35 -5.09 14.04
C ARG A 9 -3.76 -4.20 12.94
N LEU A 10 -4.55 -3.88 11.92
CA LEU A 10 -4.31 -2.67 11.12
C LEU A 10 -4.65 -1.52 12.05
N ALA A 11 -3.65 -1.12 12.85
CA ALA A 11 -3.73 0.04 13.72
C ALA A 11 -3.80 1.29 12.83
N ASN A 12 -4.92 1.98 12.95
CA ASN A 12 -5.17 3.39 12.67
C ASN A 12 -3.91 4.20 12.29
N MET A 13 -3.82 4.59 11.01
CA MET A 13 -2.86 5.58 10.51
C MET A 13 -3.61 6.92 10.35
N GLU A 14 -3.98 7.52 11.48
CA GLU A 14 -4.69 8.82 11.57
C GLU A 14 -3.76 10.02 11.73
N ASN A 15 -2.45 9.88 11.51
CA ASN A 15 -1.56 11.04 11.49
C ASN A 15 -1.35 11.48 10.05
N GLY A 16 -2.02 12.58 9.70
CA GLY A 16 -1.79 13.30 8.46
C GLY A 16 -0.30 13.63 8.33
N GLU A 17 0.27 13.28 7.19
CA GLU A 17 1.64 13.62 6.83
C GLU A 17 1.69 15.14 6.57
N VAL A 18 1.88 15.90 7.65
CA VAL A 18 2.19 17.33 7.56
C VAL A 18 3.68 17.41 7.22
N PRO A 19 4.07 17.93 6.04
CA PRO A 19 5.48 18.03 5.68
C PRO A 19 6.20 19.01 6.61
N GLU A 20 7.51 18.84 6.81
CA GLU A 20 8.32 19.72 7.68
C GLU A 20 8.26 21.20 7.28
N ASN A 21 7.94 21.48 6.01
CA ASN A 21 7.79 22.84 5.47
C ASN A 21 6.34 23.36 5.51
N ALA A 22 5.45 22.71 6.24
CA ALA A 22 4.09 23.20 6.45
C ALA A 22 4.07 24.35 7.46
N ASN A 23 3.18 25.31 7.25
CA ASN A 23 2.92 26.34 8.26
C ASN A 23 2.24 25.75 9.50
N GLU A 24 2.34 26.44 10.64
CA GLU A 24 1.81 25.97 11.93
C GLU A 24 0.29 25.71 11.89
N ASN A 25 -0.43 26.34 10.97
CA ASN A 25 -1.88 26.24 10.83
C ASN A 25 -2.33 25.37 9.64
N CYS A 26 -1.46 24.50 9.12
CA CYS A 26 -1.80 23.65 7.99
C CYS A 26 -2.90 22.66 8.38
N PRO A 27 -4.07 22.66 7.72
CA PRO A 27 -5.14 21.70 8.02
C PRO A 27 -4.78 20.26 7.61
N GLY A 28 -3.69 20.07 6.87
CA GLY A 28 -3.23 18.77 6.36
C GLY A 28 -3.96 18.35 5.07
N PRO A 29 -3.34 17.51 4.23
CA PRO A 29 -3.84 17.19 2.88
C PRO A 29 -5.15 16.38 2.87
N ARG A 30 -5.48 15.69 3.96
CA ARG A 30 -6.70 14.87 4.10
C ARG A 30 -7.89 15.63 4.70
N SER A 31 -7.68 16.85 5.20
CA SER A 31 -8.75 17.64 5.82
C SER A 31 -9.63 18.31 4.77
N GLU A 32 -10.94 18.37 5.00
CA GLU A 32 -11.91 19.01 4.09
C GLU A 32 -11.55 20.47 3.75
N SER A 33 -10.89 21.16 4.68
CA SER A 33 -10.44 22.56 4.52
C SER A 33 -9.11 22.74 3.77
N ALA A 34 -8.39 21.65 3.43
CA ALA A 34 -7.16 21.72 2.63
C ALA A 34 -7.39 22.43 1.27
N GLY A 35 -6.53 23.39 0.93
CA GLY A 35 -6.65 24.22 -0.27
C GLY A 35 -7.74 25.31 -0.22
N LYS A 36 -8.56 25.35 0.84
CA LYS A 36 -9.70 26.28 1.01
C LYS A 36 -9.56 27.20 2.22
N SER A 37 -8.80 26.82 3.24
CA SER A 37 -8.56 27.65 4.43
C SER A 37 -7.61 28.81 4.16
N ASP A 38 -7.67 29.85 5.00
CA ASP A 38 -6.74 30.98 4.96
C ASP A 38 -5.28 30.56 5.09
N ALA A 39 -5.02 29.51 5.88
CA ALA A 39 -3.70 28.90 6.01
C ALA A 39 -3.16 28.27 4.72
N CYS A 40 -3.97 28.11 3.67
CA CYS A 40 -3.52 27.59 2.38
C CYS A 40 -3.20 28.69 1.36
N GLN A 41 -3.47 29.96 1.67
CA GLN A 41 -3.19 31.07 0.75
C GLN A 41 -1.70 31.19 0.49
N GLY A 42 -1.30 31.20 -0.79
CA GLY A 42 0.10 31.28 -1.20
C GLY A 42 0.85 29.94 -1.12
N CYS A 43 0.18 28.83 -0.80
CA CYS A 43 0.79 27.52 -0.87
C CYS A 43 0.92 27.06 -2.34
N PRO A 44 2.10 26.60 -2.80
CA PRO A 44 2.29 26.15 -4.19
C PRO A 44 1.39 24.97 -4.57
N ASN A 45 0.93 24.19 -3.59
CA ASN A 45 0.06 23.03 -3.79
C ASN A 45 -1.42 23.32 -3.46
N GLN A 46 -1.83 24.59 -3.34
CA GLN A 46 -3.19 24.97 -2.93
C GLN A 46 -4.27 24.34 -3.84
N GLU A 47 -4.13 24.46 -5.15
CA GLU A 47 -5.10 23.90 -6.12
C GLU A 47 -5.16 22.37 -6.04
N VAL A 48 -4.01 21.72 -5.87
CA VAL A 48 -3.93 20.26 -5.72
C VAL A 48 -4.65 19.82 -4.45
N CYS A 49 -4.40 20.47 -3.32
CA CYS A 49 -5.09 20.18 -2.06
C CYS A 49 -6.60 20.48 -2.10
N ALA A 50 -7.04 21.44 -2.94
CA ALA A 50 -8.45 21.80 -3.09
C ALA A 50 -9.23 20.80 -3.95
N THR A 51 -8.59 20.24 -4.98
CA THR A 51 -9.21 19.39 -6.01
C THR A 51 -9.06 17.89 -5.75
N THR A 52 -8.05 17.49 -4.96
CA THR A 52 -7.82 16.08 -4.65
C THR A 52 -9.00 15.49 -3.89
N PRO A 53 -9.55 14.33 -4.31
CA PRO A 53 -10.61 13.66 -3.57
C PRO A 53 -10.14 13.31 -2.16
N LYS A 54 -10.86 13.82 -1.17
CA LYS A 54 -10.56 13.64 0.25
C LYS A 54 -11.38 12.49 0.78
N GLY A 55 -10.71 11.37 1.02
CA GLY A 55 -11.35 10.17 1.49
C GLY A 55 -10.52 8.94 1.16
N PRO A 56 -10.85 7.79 1.77
CA PRO A 56 -10.30 6.52 1.31
C PRO A 56 -10.71 6.32 -0.15
N ASP A 57 -9.72 6.02 -0.98
CA ASP A 57 -9.93 5.72 -2.40
C ASP A 57 -10.99 4.61 -2.52
N PRO A 58 -12.06 4.80 -3.34
CA PRO A 58 -13.11 3.80 -3.52
C PRO A 58 -12.58 2.43 -3.95
N ASP A 59 -11.42 2.39 -4.62
CA ASP A 59 -10.78 1.15 -5.05
C ASP A 59 -10.20 0.35 -3.88
N LEU A 60 -9.98 0.96 -2.70
CA LEU A 60 -9.48 0.24 -1.53
C LEU A 60 -10.45 -0.85 -1.08
N VAL A 61 -11.76 -0.61 -1.19
CA VAL A 61 -12.78 -1.60 -0.84
C VAL A 61 -12.71 -2.79 -1.79
N VAL A 62 -12.61 -2.52 -3.09
CA VAL A 62 -12.50 -3.55 -4.14
C VAL A 62 -11.22 -4.36 -3.99
N ILE A 63 -10.09 -3.70 -3.70
CA ILE A 63 -8.80 -4.35 -3.45
C ILE A 63 -8.89 -5.22 -2.20
N ALA A 64 -9.50 -4.73 -1.13
CA ALA A 64 -9.67 -5.48 0.11
C ALA A 64 -10.52 -6.75 -0.11
N GLU A 65 -11.61 -6.66 -0.88
CA GLU A 65 -12.45 -7.80 -1.25
C GLU A 65 -11.68 -8.83 -2.07
N ARG A 66 -10.96 -8.40 -3.12
CA ARG A 66 -10.13 -9.30 -3.94
C ARG A 66 -9.03 -9.98 -3.13
N MET A 67 -8.48 -9.27 -2.15
CA MET A 67 -7.40 -9.74 -1.29
C MET A 67 -7.90 -10.44 -0.01
N ALA A 68 -9.21 -10.64 0.15
CA ALA A 68 -9.80 -11.29 1.33
C ALA A 68 -9.53 -12.80 1.37
N SER A 69 -9.37 -13.43 0.20
CA SER A 69 -9.07 -14.86 0.07
C SER A 69 -7.60 -15.20 0.37
N VAL A 70 -6.70 -14.21 0.29
CA VAL A 70 -5.27 -14.37 0.51
C VAL A 70 -4.96 -14.44 2.01
N LYS A 71 -4.57 -15.62 2.49
CA LYS A 71 -4.30 -15.90 3.92
C LYS A 71 -3.05 -15.19 4.45
N HIS A 72 -1.98 -15.17 3.65
CA HIS A 72 -0.67 -14.62 4.03
C HIS A 72 -0.19 -13.65 2.96
N LYS A 73 0.20 -12.44 3.37
CA LYS A 73 0.65 -11.35 2.50
C LYS A 73 2.09 -11.02 2.89
N MET A 74 3.05 -11.44 2.08
CA MET A 74 4.49 -11.24 2.33
C MET A 74 5.01 -10.14 1.41
N LEU A 75 5.55 -9.08 1.99
CA LEU A 75 6.10 -7.94 1.26
C LEU A 75 7.64 -7.98 1.33
N VAL A 76 8.29 -8.10 0.17
CA VAL A 76 9.76 -8.13 0.05
C VAL A 76 10.24 -6.75 -0.40
N LEU A 77 10.75 -5.95 0.54
CA LEU A 77 11.34 -4.65 0.26
C LEU A 77 12.86 -4.68 0.42
N SER A 78 13.55 -3.81 -0.31
CA SER A 78 14.97 -3.54 -0.09
C SER A 78 15.30 -2.16 -0.65
N GLY A 79 15.97 -1.36 0.18
CA GLY A 79 16.39 0.00 -0.11
C GLY A 79 17.57 0.14 -1.08
N LYS A 80 18.15 -0.97 -1.58
CA LYS A 80 19.26 -0.92 -2.56
C LYS A 80 18.93 -1.72 -3.82
N GLY A 81 19.33 -1.21 -4.98
CA GLY A 81 19.24 -1.91 -6.27
C GLY A 81 20.19 -3.11 -6.32
N GLY A 82 19.83 -4.17 -7.05
CA GLY A 82 20.74 -5.30 -7.31
C GLY A 82 20.90 -6.35 -6.21
N VAL A 83 20.23 -6.24 -5.06
CA VAL A 83 20.33 -7.24 -3.97
C VAL A 83 19.57 -8.55 -4.23
N GLY A 84 18.94 -8.71 -5.41
CA GLY A 84 18.19 -9.92 -5.75
C GLY A 84 16.79 -10.06 -5.15
N LYS A 85 16.11 -8.97 -4.76
CA LYS A 85 14.71 -8.99 -4.26
C LYS A 85 13.77 -9.85 -5.12
N SER A 86 13.79 -9.63 -6.43
CA SER A 86 12.89 -10.31 -7.37
C SER A 86 13.30 -11.78 -7.54
N THR A 87 14.61 -12.07 -7.53
CA THR A 87 15.13 -13.46 -7.53
C THR A 87 14.67 -14.21 -6.30
N PHE A 88 14.81 -13.61 -5.12
CA PHE A 88 14.38 -14.19 -3.86
C PHE A 88 12.86 -14.41 -3.84
N SER A 89 12.07 -13.42 -4.27
CA SER A 89 10.60 -13.53 -4.30
C SER A 89 10.11 -14.61 -5.27
N ALA A 90 10.78 -14.76 -6.42
CA ALA A 90 10.50 -15.81 -7.39
C ALA A 90 10.85 -17.20 -6.85
N GLN A 91 12.04 -17.37 -6.26
CA GLN A 91 12.46 -18.65 -5.66
C GLN A 91 11.58 -19.05 -4.48
N LEU A 92 11.20 -18.08 -3.63
CA LEU A 92 10.29 -18.32 -2.52
C LEU A 92 8.91 -18.77 -3.01
N SER A 93 8.39 -18.12 -4.06
CA SER A 93 7.10 -18.50 -4.65
C SER A 93 7.14 -19.90 -5.25
N PHE A 94 8.23 -20.25 -5.93
CA PHE A 94 8.45 -21.58 -6.49
C PHE A 94 8.52 -22.66 -5.40
N ALA A 95 9.28 -22.42 -4.32
CA ALA A 95 9.40 -23.35 -3.21
C ALA A 95 8.05 -23.57 -2.48
N LEU A 96 7.27 -22.51 -2.29
CA LEU A 96 5.92 -22.61 -1.71
C LEU A 96 4.95 -23.37 -2.63
N GLY A 97 5.04 -23.14 -3.95
CA GLY A 97 4.25 -23.91 -4.93
C GLY A 97 4.63 -25.40 -4.95
N ALA A 98 5.90 -25.74 -4.76
CA ALA A 98 6.37 -27.12 -4.63
C ALA A 98 5.92 -27.82 -3.34
N MET A 99 5.44 -27.06 -2.35
CA MET A 99 4.82 -27.57 -1.12
C MET A 99 3.28 -27.54 -1.20
N ASP A 100 2.71 -27.54 -2.40
CA ASP A 100 1.27 -27.54 -2.68
C ASP A 100 0.49 -26.32 -2.11
N PHE A 101 1.17 -25.19 -1.86
CA PHE A 101 0.49 -23.95 -1.51
C PHE A 101 0.06 -23.18 -2.77
N GLN A 102 -1.16 -22.62 -2.75
CA GLN A 102 -1.61 -21.67 -3.76
C GLN A 102 -0.91 -20.32 -3.55
N VAL A 103 0.02 -19.98 -4.44
CA VAL A 103 0.85 -18.77 -4.34
C VAL A 103 0.57 -17.84 -5.51
N GLY A 104 0.47 -16.54 -5.21
CA GLY A 104 0.48 -15.47 -6.20
C GLY A 104 1.69 -14.58 -5.96
N LEU A 105 2.45 -14.29 -7.02
CA LEU A 105 3.55 -13.32 -7.00
C LEU A 105 3.08 -12.05 -7.69
N LEU A 106 3.07 -10.93 -6.95
CA LEU A 106 2.75 -9.61 -7.48
C LEU A 106 4.04 -8.79 -7.53
N ASP A 107 4.44 -8.37 -8.73
CA ASP A 107 5.60 -7.49 -8.91
C ASP A 107 5.13 -6.03 -9.01
N ILE A 108 5.60 -5.20 -8.08
CA ILE A 108 5.29 -3.77 -7.99
C ILE A 108 6.55 -2.95 -8.35
N LEU A 109 7.66 -3.60 -8.72
CA LEU A 109 8.87 -2.92 -9.15
C LEU A 109 8.86 -2.73 -10.68
N ILE A 110 9.02 -1.48 -11.11
CA ILE A 110 9.04 -1.06 -12.52
C ILE A 110 10.11 -1.77 -13.39
N PHE A 111 11.08 -2.45 -12.79
CA PHE A 111 12.22 -3.07 -13.48
C PHE A 111 12.11 -4.59 -13.72
N VAL A 112 11.08 -5.28 -13.20
CA VAL A 112 10.96 -6.73 -13.38
C VAL A 112 9.63 -7.09 -14.04
N ALA A 113 9.67 -7.22 -15.37
CA ALA A 113 8.60 -7.78 -16.17
C ALA A 113 8.88 -9.28 -16.43
N ARG A 114 8.50 -10.16 -15.51
CA ARG A 114 8.25 -11.57 -15.83
C ARG A 114 7.06 -12.09 -15.03
N ALA A 115 5.89 -12.01 -15.65
CA ALA A 115 4.73 -12.80 -15.29
C ALA A 115 5.08 -14.29 -15.44
N PHE A 116 5.02 -15.06 -14.36
CA PHE A 116 5.05 -16.52 -14.45
C PHE A 116 3.68 -17.08 -14.06
N GLN A 117 3.01 -17.50 -15.13
CA GLN A 117 1.90 -18.44 -15.25
C GLN A 117 1.47 -19.19 -13.98
N ARG A 118 0.16 -19.09 -13.70
CA ARG A 118 -0.70 -20.10 -13.07
C ARG A 118 -0.04 -21.48 -12.88
N CYS A 119 0.32 -21.83 -11.65
CA CYS A 119 0.20 -23.21 -11.18
C CYS A 119 -1.20 -23.35 -10.56
N LEU A 120 -2.21 -23.44 -11.41
CA LEU A 120 -3.45 -24.12 -11.08
C LEU A 120 -3.13 -25.60 -11.26
N ALA A 121 -2.92 -26.30 -10.15
CA ALA A 121 -3.30 -27.71 -10.08
C ALA A 121 -4.81 -27.78 -9.87
#